data_AF-A0A6I2WL78-F1
#
_entry.id   AF-A0A6I2WL78-F1
#
_cell.length_a   1.000
_cell.length_b   1.000
_cell.length_c   1.000
_cell.angle_alpha   90.00
_cell.angle_beta   90.00
_cell.angle_gamma   90.00
#
_symmetry.space_group_name_H-M   'P 1'
#
loop_
_entity.id
_entity.type
_entity.pdbx_description
1 polymer ?
#
loop_
_entity_poly.entity_id
_entity_poly.type
_entity_poly.pdbx_seq_one_letter_code
_entity_poly.pdbx_strand_id
1 'polypeptide(L)' 'MSGQIVATQVIAIVGTKLGLSSKEIDSITINIECSRNPCISANSIIRNEIRIHLDNGRIVSAIAQEHLSPWL' A
#
# COMPACT_ATOMS: atom_id res chain seq x y z
N MET A 1 7.21 -3.99 -14.68
CA MET A 1 7.04 -4.47 -13.29
C MET A 1 5.84 -3.74 -12.70
N SER A 2 4.82 -4.46 -12.22
CA SER A 2 3.64 -3.83 -11.60
C SER A 2 4.00 -3.38 -10.17
N GLY A 3 3.77 -2.11 -9.83
CA GLY A 3 4.08 -1.56 -8.50
C GLY A 3 3.38 -2.30 -7.36
N GLN A 4 2.28 -2.99 -7.66
CA GLN A 4 1.56 -3.83 -6.71
C GLN A 4 2.37 -5.04 -6.24
N ILE A 5 3.16 -5.67 -7.12
CA ILE A 5 4.02 -6.82 -6.76
C ILE A 5 5.09 -6.37 -5.75
N VAL A 6 5.72 -5.22 -6.00
CA VAL A 6 6.73 -4.66 -5.10
C VAL A 6 6.11 -4.29 -3.76
N ALA A 7 4.92 -3.67 -3.76
CA ALA A 7 4.20 -3.33 -2.54
C ALA A 7 3.91 -4.57 -1.68
N THR A 8 3.42 -5.67 -2.28
CA THR A 8 3.17 -6.92 -1.55
C THR A 8 4.44 -7.49 -0.91
N GLN A 9 5.58 -7.46 -1.61
CA GLN A 9 6.85 -7.94 -1.05
C GLN A 9 7.32 -7.09 0.14
N VAL A 10 7.23 -5.77 0.02
CA VAL A 10 7.60 -4.86 1.12
C VAL A 10 6.69 -5.09 2.33
N ILE A 11 5.39 -5.27 2.13
CA ILE A 11 4.44 -5.55 3.20
C ILE A 11 4.78 -6.86 3.92
N ALA A 12 5.12 -7.94 3.20
CA ALA A 12 5.52 -9.19 3.84
C ALA A 12 6.72 -8.98 4.77
N ILE A 13 7.76 -8.29 4.29
CA ILE A 13 8.98 -8.01 5.08
C ILE A 13 8.68 -7.14 6.30
N VAL A 14 7.94 -6.05 6.12
CA VAL A 14 7.62 -5.11 7.20
C VAL A 14 6.68 -5.76 8.21
N GLY A 15 5.67 -6.50 7.74
CA GLY A 15 4.70 -7.18 8.59
C GLY A 15 5.38 -8.17 9.54
N THR A 16 6.30 -8.99 9.02
CA THR A 16 7.09 -9.90 9.85
C THR A 16 7.94 -9.14 10.87
N LYS A 17 8.58 -8.03 10.49
CA LYS A 17 9.39 -7.20 11.41
C LYS A 17 8.56 -6.54 12.53
N LEU A 18 7.28 -6.26 12.27
CA LEU A 18 6.35 -5.69 13.24
C LEU A 18 5.64 -6.76 14.09
N GLY A 19 5.96 -8.04 13.89
CA GLY A 19 5.41 -9.15 14.67
C GLY A 19 4.01 -9.60 14.24
N LEU A 20 3.55 -9.24 13.04
CA LEU A 20 2.31 -9.80 12.49
C LEU A 20 2.50 -11.28 12.16
N SER A 21 1.47 -12.08 12.41
CA SER A 21 1.42 -13.48 11.99
C SER A 21 1.29 -13.61 10.47
N SER A 22 1.62 -14.77 9.91
CA SER A 22 1.42 -15.03 8.46
C SER A 22 -0.02 -14.79 8.04
N LYS A 23 -0.99 -15.22 8.86
CA LYS A 23 -2.42 -15.04 8.59
C LYS A 23 -2.82 -13.56 8.55
N GLU A 24 -2.27 -12.74 9.45
CA GLU A 24 -2.52 -11.29 9.44
C GLU A 24 -1.83 -10.61 8.25
N ILE A 25 -0.64 -11.08 7.82
CA ILE A 25 0.04 -10.59 6.62
C ILE A 25 -0.75 -10.94 5.36
N ASP A 26 -1.28 -12.17 5.28
CA ASP A 26 -2.12 -12.64 4.17
C ASP A 26 -3.46 -11.91 4.11
N SER A 27 -3.92 -11.32 5.23
CA SER A 27 -5.15 -10.52 5.30
C SER A 27 -4.95 -9.07 4.83
N ILE A 28 -3.71 -8.64 4.58
CA ILE A 28 -3.39 -7.27 4.20
C ILE A 28 -3.87 -7.01 2.77
N THR A 29 -4.72 -6.00 2.62
CA THR A 29 -5.17 -5.51 1.32
C THR A 29 -4.49 -4.17 1.01
N ILE A 30 -3.95 -4.04 -0.20
CA ILE A 30 -3.33 -2.82 -0.71
C ILE A 30 -4.17 -2.32 -1.88
N ASN A 31 -4.58 -1.06 -1.83
CA ASN A 31 -5.22 -0.37 -2.93
C ASN A 31 -4.34 0.82 -3.36
N ILE A 32 -4.04 0.89 -4.66
CA ILE A 32 -3.23 1.96 -5.27
C ILE A 32 -4.10 2.66 -6.29
N GLU A 33 -4.39 3.93 -6.07
CA GLU A 33 -5.19 4.78 -6.93
C GLU A 33 -4.30 5.87 -7.53
N CYS A 34 -4.34 6.01 -8.85
CA CYS A 34 -3.60 7.03 -9.57
C CYS A 34 -4.57 7.97 -10.27
N SER A 35 -4.40 9.28 -10.09
CA SER A 35 -5.24 10.26 -10.79
C SER A 35 -4.98 10.29 -12.31
N ARG A 36 -3.82 9.79 -12.76
CA ARG A 36 -3.40 9.70 -14.16
C ARG A 36 -2.67 8.38 -14.43
N ASN A 37 -2.68 7.94 -15.69
CA ASN A 37 -1.91 6.79 -16.17
C ASN A 37 -0.96 7.27 -17.29
N PRO A 38 0.38 7.08 -17.18
CA PRO A 38 1.10 6.38 -16.12
C PRO A 38 1.03 7.06 -14.75
N CYS A 39 1.01 6.26 -13.68
CA CYS A 39 0.90 6.74 -12.29
C CYS A 39 1.98 7.76 -11.92
N ILE A 40 3.23 7.51 -12.35
CA ILE A 40 4.35 8.44 -12.18
C ILE A 40 4.35 9.39 -13.38
N SER A 41 3.58 10.47 -13.27
CA SER A 41 3.53 11.55 -14.24
C SER A 41 3.44 12.90 -13.55
N ALA A 42 3.88 13.96 -14.23
CA ALA A 42 3.81 15.33 -13.71
C ALA A 42 2.38 15.70 -13.30
N ASN A 43 2.23 16.28 -12.10
CA ASN A 43 0.93 16.63 -11.50
C ASN A 43 -0.01 15.44 -11.26
N SER A 44 0.53 14.22 -11.17
CA SER A 44 -0.25 13.05 -10.74
C SER A 44 -0.39 13.03 -9.21
N ILE A 45 -1.47 12.42 -8.75
CA ILE A 45 -1.71 12.13 -7.33
C ILE A 45 -1.77 10.62 -7.21
N ILE A 46 -0.95 10.07 -6.33
CA ILE A 46 -0.95 8.65 -5.99
C ILE A 46 -1.51 8.53 -4.58
N ARG A 47 -2.59 7.78 -4.43
CA ARG A 47 -3.19 7.45 -3.14
C ARG A 47 -3.03 5.96 -2.89
N ASN A 48 -2.40 5.63 -1.76
CA ASN A 48 -2.18 4.27 -1.31
C ASN A 48 -2.97 4.04 -0.03
N GLU A 49 -3.73 2.97 0.01
CA GLU A 49 -4.46 2.53 1.19
C GLU A 49 -4.05 1.11 1.56
N ILE A 50 -3.72 0.91 2.82
CA ILE A 50 -3.41 -0.39 3.41
C ILE A 50 -4.51 -0.69 4.43
N ARG A 51 -5.06 -1.90 4.37
CA ARG A 51 -6.01 -2.42 5.37
C ARG A 51 -5.53 -3.76 5.90
N ILE A 52 -5.59 -3.94 7.21
CA ILE A 52 -5.19 -5.16 7.91
C ILE A 52 -6.37 -5.65 8.74
N HIS A 53 -6.76 -6.90 8.57
CA HIS A 53 -7.71 -7.59 9.45
C HIS A 53 -6.93 -8.35 10.52
N LEU A 54 -7.09 -7.91 11.77
CA LEU A 54 -6.46 -8.55 12.93
C LEU A 54 -7.34 -9.69 13.44
N ASP A 55 -6.73 -10.67 14.11
CA ASP A 55 -7.41 -11.87 14.60
C ASP A 55 -8.51 -11.59 15.64
N ASN A 56 -8.46 -10.44 16.31
CA ASN A 56 -9.50 -9.99 17.24
C ASN A 56 -10.70 -9.30 16.56
N GLY A 57 -10.80 -9.38 15.23
CA GLY A 57 -11.88 -8.77 14.44
C GLY A 57 -11.72 -7.27 14.20
N ARG A 58 -10.63 -6.64 14.65
CA ARG A 58 -10.35 -5.23 14.37
C ARG A 58 -9.81 -5.05 12.95
N ILE A 59 -10.14 -3.91 12.37
CA ILE A 59 -9.58 -3.46 11.08
C ILE A 59 -8.72 -2.24 11.36
N VAL A 60 -7.46 -2.30 10.94
CA VAL A 60 -6.55 -1.15 10.95
C VAL A 60 -6.35 -0.70 9.51
N SER A 61 -6.56 0.58 9.25
CA SER A 61 -6.31 1.18 7.93
C SER A 61 -5.33 2.34 8.02
N ALA A 62 -4.49 2.48 7.00
CA ALA A 62 -3.58 3.59 6.83
C ALA A 62 -3.65 4.06 5.38
N ILE A 63 -3.70 5.37 5.20
CA ILE A 63 -3.74 6.01 3.88
C ILE A 63 -2.53 6.93 3.77
N ALA A 64 -1.82 6.83 2.65
CA ALA A 64 -0.79 7.76 2.25
C ALA A 64 -1.18 8.37 0.90
N GLN A 65 -0.95 9.66 0.74
CA GLN A 65 -1.17 10.36 -0.52
C GLN A 65 0.07 11.15 -0.89
N GLU A 66 0.51 11.00 -2.14
CA GLU A 66 1.66 11.70 -2.69
C GLU A 66 1.24 12.55 -3.88
N HIS A 67 1.62 13.82 -3.86
CA HIS A 67 1.40 14.74 -4.96
C HIS A 67 2.70 14.89 -5.74
N LEU A 68 2.72 14.36 -6.95
CA LEU A 68 3.90 14.35 -7.80
C LEU A 68 4.10 15.72 -8.46
N SER A 69 5.32 16.25 -8.33
CA SER A 69 5.62 17.59 -8.79
C SER A 69 5.46 17.74 -10.32
N PRO A 70 5.24 18.96 -10.83
CA PRO A 70 5.22 19.21 -12.26
C PRO A 70 6.57 18.96 -12.96
N TRP A 71 7.67 18.91 -12.19
CA TRP A 71 9.06 18.90 -12.68
C TRP A 71 9.69 17.50 -12.66
N LEU A 72 8.84 16.47 -12.71
CA LEU A 72 9.20 15.06 -12.68
C LEU A 72 10.09 14.63 -13.85
#